data_AF-A0AAN7KJ16-F1
#
_entry.id   AF-A0AAN7KJ16-F1
#
_cell.length_a   1.000
_cell.length_b   1.000
_cell.length_c   1.000
_cell.angle_alpha   90.00
_cell.angle_beta   90.00
_cell.angle_gamma   90.00
#
_symmetry.space_group_name_H-M   'P 1'
#
loop_
_entity.id
_entity.type
_entity.pdbx_description
1 polymer ?
#
loop_
_entity_poly.entity_id
_entity_poly.type
_entity_poly.pdbx_seq_one_letter_code
_entity_poly.pdbx_strand_id
1 'polypeptide(L)'
;MFIFLIIICHYGISRGSRRDRLLSKFVENECEKIDRLMELYIRYSDRVKAESERLNQLEHDELEMNEDEIYNRKLESGLYTLQLIAIILGHLWCSEHSGMRARIENLLKLQKLSKKDVMAILQEYHDNIGDLDGPDEKERTQEKIHKFISSLSGKDGEQ
;
A
#
# COMPACT_ATOMS: atom_id res chain seq x y z
N MET A 1 -5.74 14.40 -10.31
CA MET A 1 -6.87 13.44 -10.38
C MET A 1 -6.67 12.21 -9.50
N PHE A 2 -5.50 11.55 -9.49
CA PHE A 2 -5.22 10.38 -8.63
C PHE A 2 -5.29 10.67 -7.11
N ILE A 3 -4.88 11.86 -6.67
CA ILE A 3 -4.97 12.29 -5.26
C ILE A 3 -6.42 12.34 -4.75
N PHE A 4 -7.38 12.66 -5.63
CA PHE A 4 -8.81 12.72 -5.25
C PHE A 4 -9.38 11.32 -4.98
N LEU A 5 -8.88 10.29 -5.66
CA LEU A 5 -9.24 8.88 -5.43
C LEU A 5 -8.71 8.35 -4.09
N ILE A 6 -7.52 8.82 -3.69
CA ILE A 6 -6.86 8.47 -2.43
C ILE A 6 -7.68 9.01 -1.25
N ILE A 7 -8.11 10.28 -1.30
CA ILE A 7 -8.96 10.91 -0.29
C ILE A 7 -10.32 10.20 -0.20
N ILE A 8 -10.91 9.81 -1.33
CA ILE A 8 -12.21 9.11 -1.35
C ILE A 8 -12.11 7.71 -0.72
N CYS A 9 -11.01 6.98 -0.90
CA CYS A 9 -10.80 5.70 -0.21
C CYS A 9 -10.46 5.88 1.28
N HIS A 10 -9.71 6.91 1.65
CA HIS A 10 -9.30 7.18 3.03
C HIS A 10 -10.49 7.68 3.89
N TYR A 11 -11.25 8.68 3.42
CA TYR A 11 -12.35 9.34 4.14
C TYR A 11 -13.71 8.63 4.07
N GLY A 12 -13.73 7.34 3.68
CA GLY A 12 -14.92 6.51 3.80
C GLY A 12 -15.87 6.60 2.62
N ILE A 13 -15.70 5.69 1.67
CA ILE A 13 -16.83 5.23 0.87
C ILE A 13 -17.62 4.22 1.71
N SER A 14 -18.61 4.73 2.43
CA SER A 14 -19.70 3.93 2.94
C SER A 14 -20.35 3.16 1.77
N ARG A 15 -20.59 1.88 2.01
CA ARG A 15 -21.09 0.86 1.07
C ARG A 15 -22.15 1.38 0.07
N GLY A 16 -22.12 0.86 -1.16
CA GLY A 16 -23.15 1.11 -2.20
C GLY A 16 -22.61 1.77 -3.48
N SER A 17 -23.51 2.35 -4.28
CA SER A 17 -23.30 2.78 -5.67
C SER A 17 -22.06 3.68 -5.92
N ARG A 18 -21.61 4.48 -4.95
CA ARG A 18 -20.39 5.30 -5.09
C ARG A 18 -19.12 4.46 -5.14
N ARG A 19 -19.03 3.40 -4.35
CA ARG A 19 -17.89 2.47 -4.32
C ARG A 19 -17.80 1.73 -5.64
N ASP A 20 -18.94 1.23 -6.13
CA ASP A 20 -18.98 0.44 -7.36
C ASP A 20 -18.62 1.28 -8.58
N ARG A 21 -19.09 2.55 -8.62
CA ARG A 21 -18.66 3.51 -9.65
C ARG A 21 -17.17 3.85 -9.59
N LEU A 22 -16.56 3.80 -8.41
CA LEU A 22 -15.13 4.02 -8.29
C LEU A 22 -14.34 2.80 -8.79
N LEU A 23 -14.75 1.61 -8.35
CA LEU A 23 -14.14 0.35 -8.78
C LEU A 23 -14.31 0.14 -10.30
N SER A 24 -15.42 0.59 -10.89
CA SER A 24 -15.60 0.51 -12.34
C SER A 24 -14.55 1.31 -13.11
N LYS A 25 -14.01 2.41 -12.55
CA LYS A 25 -12.90 3.16 -13.17
C LYS A 25 -11.61 2.37 -13.27
N PHE A 26 -11.37 1.45 -12.34
CA PHE A 26 -10.16 0.62 -12.33
C PHE A 26 -10.22 -0.58 -13.29
N VAL A 27 -11.39 -0.90 -13.83
CA VAL A 27 -11.55 -1.96 -14.84
C VAL A 27 -11.69 -1.41 -16.26
N GLU A 28 -11.92 -0.11 -16.42
CA GLU A 28 -11.86 0.57 -17.73
C GLU A 28 -10.50 0.36 -18.41
N ASN A 29 -10.51 0.33 -19.74
CA ASN A 29 -9.30 0.24 -20.58
C ASN A 29 -8.34 -0.88 -20.13
N GLU A 30 -8.86 -2.09 -19.97
CA GLU A 30 -8.08 -3.27 -19.57
C GLU A 30 -7.31 -3.12 -18.24
N CYS A 31 -7.87 -2.34 -17.31
CA CYS A 31 -7.27 -2.01 -16.03
C CYS A 31 -6.00 -1.14 -16.12
N GLU A 32 -5.89 -0.24 -17.11
CA GLU A 32 -4.74 0.69 -17.27
C GLU A 32 -4.36 1.42 -15.97
N LYS A 33 -5.35 1.71 -15.11
CA LYS A 33 -5.14 2.45 -13.86
C LYS A 33 -4.45 1.57 -12.81
N ILE A 34 -4.67 0.26 -12.85
CA ILE A 34 -3.95 -0.72 -12.03
C ILE A 34 -2.50 -0.82 -12.52
N ASP A 35 -2.27 -0.84 -13.84
CA ASP A 35 -0.91 -0.84 -14.39
C ASP A 35 -0.15 0.40 -13.94
N ARG A 36 -0.76 1.58 -14.08
CA ARG A 36 -0.15 2.83 -13.66
C ARG A 36 0.11 2.87 -12.15
N LEU A 37 -0.79 2.29 -11.35
CA LEU A 37 -0.63 2.20 -9.91
C LEU A 37 0.55 1.28 -9.56
N MET A 38 0.71 0.16 -10.25
CA MET A 38 1.84 -0.75 -10.07
C MET A 38 3.18 -0.15 -10.51
N GLU A 39 3.21 0.59 -11.63
CA GLU A 39 4.41 1.34 -12.04
C GLU A 39 4.87 2.32 -10.95
N LEU A 40 3.92 3.04 -10.34
CA LEU A 40 4.21 3.95 -9.23
C LEU A 40 4.68 3.17 -7.99
N TYR A 41 4.02 2.05 -7.66
CA TYR A 41 4.43 1.20 -6.55
C TYR A 41 5.90 0.78 -6.67
N ILE A 42 6.30 0.25 -7.84
CA ILE A 42 7.68 -0.20 -8.09
C ILE A 42 8.65 0.97 -7.97
N ARG A 43 8.35 2.10 -8.63
CA ARG A 43 9.21 3.29 -8.59
C ARG A 43 9.48 3.79 -7.17
N TYR A 44 8.44 3.87 -6.35
CA TYR A 44 8.60 4.32 -4.97
C TYR A 44 9.21 3.24 -4.07
N SER A 45 8.94 1.96 -4.33
CA SER A 45 9.59 0.84 -3.64
C SER A 45 11.09 0.85 -3.86
N ASP A 46 11.55 1.00 -5.11
CA ASP A 46 12.97 1.10 -5.45
C ASP A 46 13.63 2.30 -4.78
N ARG A 47 12.96 3.45 -4.74
CA ARG A 47 13.48 4.67 -4.10
C ARG A 47 13.63 4.50 -2.59
N VAL A 48 12.63 3.95 -1.91
CA VAL A 48 12.66 3.69 -0.47
C VAL A 48 13.68 2.61 -0.13
N LYS A 49 13.82 1.58 -0.97
CA LYS A 49 14.81 0.53 -0.82
C LYS A 49 16.23 1.08 -0.92
N ALA A 50 16.51 1.90 -1.94
CA ALA A 50 17.81 2.54 -2.10
C ALA A 50 18.18 3.40 -0.89
N GLU A 51 17.21 4.14 -0.32
CA GLU A 51 17.49 4.92 0.88
C GLU A 51 17.64 4.04 2.13
N SER A 52 16.88 2.95 2.26
CA SER A 52 17.08 1.98 3.34
C SER A 52 18.48 1.34 3.30
N GLU A 53 18.99 1.01 2.11
CA GLU A 53 20.35 0.53 1.92
C GLU A 53 21.39 1.58 2.31
N ARG A 54 21.14 2.87 2.02
CA ARG A 54 22.01 3.98 2.44
C ARG A 54 22.02 4.15 3.97
N LEU A 55 20.87 4.01 4.63
CA LEU A 55 20.78 4.11 6.09
C LEU A 55 21.51 2.97 6.78
N ASN A 56 21.36 1.73 6.29
CA ASN A 56 22.08 0.58 6.82
C ASN A 56 23.61 0.74 6.74
N GLN A 57 24.12 1.45 5.72
CA GLN A 57 25.54 1.76 5.61
C GLN A 57 25.99 2.80 6.66
N LEU A 58 25.16 3.79 6.96
CA LEU A 58 25.46 4.82 7.97
C LEU A 58 25.45 4.25 9.40
N GLU A 59 24.55 3.32 9.70
CA GLU A 59 24.54 2.60 10.99
C GLU A 59 25.83 1.79 11.19
N HIS A 60 26.34 1.17 10.12
CA HIS A 60 27.62 0.45 10.17
C HIS A 60 28.81 1.40 10.44
N ASP A 61 28.70 2.67 10.08
CA ASP A 61 29.71 3.71 10.31
C ASP A 61 29.59 4.39 11.70
N GLU A 62 28.97 3.72 12.68
CA GLU A 62 28.74 4.18 14.07
C GLU A 62 27.89 5.45 14.23
N LEU A 63 27.15 5.86 13.20
CA LEU A 63 26.09 6.86 13.35
C LEU A 63 24.82 6.15 13.85
N GLU A 64 24.71 5.96 15.16
CA GLU A 64 23.50 5.42 15.78
C GLU A 64 22.31 6.35 15.48
N MET A 65 21.41 5.86 14.62
CA MET A 65 20.10 6.45 14.40
C MET A 65 19.05 5.62 15.13
N ASN A 66 18.07 6.27 15.74
CA ASN A 66 16.91 5.56 16.29
C ASN A 66 15.89 5.22 15.18
N GLU A 67 14.97 4.31 15.48
CA GLU A 67 13.93 3.84 14.55
C GLU A 67 13.07 4.97 13.98
N ASP A 68 12.74 5.98 14.80
CA ASP A 68 11.95 7.15 14.37
C ASP A 68 12.70 8.00 13.33
N GLU A 69 14.01 8.21 13.51
CA GLU A 69 14.85 8.94 12.56
C GLU A 69 14.98 8.19 11.24
N ILE A 70 15.13 6.86 11.28
CA ILE A 70 15.16 6.00 10.10
C ILE A 70 13.83 6.11 9.35
N TYR A 71 12.71 5.99 10.06
CA TYR A 71 11.37 6.10 9.48
C TYR A 71 11.15 7.47 8.84
N ASN A 72 11.53 8.56 9.52
CA ASN A 72 11.43 9.92 8.99
C ASN A 72 12.25 10.10 7.70
N ARG A 73 13.48 9.57 7.63
CA ARG A 73 14.26 9.61 6.38
C ARG A 73 13.62 8.79 5.25
N LYS A 74 13.03 7.63 5.57
CA LYS A 74 12.24 6.88 4.57
C LYS A 74 11.03 7.71 4.10
N LEU A 75 10.35 8.43 4.98
CA LEU A 75 9.24 9.34 4.60
C LEU A 75 9.71 10.42 3.62
N GLU A 76 10.86 11.05 3.87
CA GLU A 76 11.49 12.03 2.96
C GLU A 76 11.83 11.41 1.58
N SER A 77 12.17 10.12 1.55
CA SER A 77 12.40 9.38 0.30
C SER A 77 11.10 9.00 -0.44
N GLY A 78 9.93 9.20 0.16
CA GLY A 78 8.63 8.96 -0.46
C GLY A 78 7.87 7.73 0.08
N LEU A 79 8.26 7.20 1.24
CA LEU A 79 7.58 6.06 1.87
C LEU A 79 6.08 6.31 2.07
N TYR A 80 5.66 7.52 2.44
CA TYR A 80 4.23 7.80 2.60
C TYR A 80 3.43 7.61 1.30
N THR A 81 4.01 7.98 0.16
CA THR A 81 3.37 7.75 -1.14
C THR A 81 3.30 6.24 -1.45
N LEU A 82 4.36 5.49 -1.14
CA LEU A 82 4.37 4.03 -1.27
C LEU A 82 3.29 3.37 -0.42
N GLN A 83 3.14 3.80 0.84
CA GLN A 83 2.12 3.31 1.77
C GLN A 83 0.71 3.59 1.25
N LEU A 84 0.42 4.80 0.77
CA LEU A 84 -0.88 5.13 0.16
C LEU A 84 -1.18 4.24 -1.05
N ILE A 85 -0.19 3.99 -1.90
CA ILE A 85 -0.35 3.09 -3.05
C ILE A 85 -0.64 1.65 -2.57
N ALA A 86 0.09 1.16 -1.58
CA ALA A 86 -0.13 -0.17 -1.00
C ALA A 86 -1.54 -0.31 -0.41
N ILE A 87 -2.06 0.74 0.24
CA ILE A 87 -3.43 0.77 0.76
C ILE A 87 -4.45 0.66 -0.38
N ILE A 88 -4.28 1.43 -1.47
CA ILE A 88 -5.16 1.32 -2.64
C ILE A 88 -5.10 -0.10 -3.23
N LEU A 89 -3.90 -0.67 -3.38
CA LEU A 89 -3.74 -2.05 -3.85
C LEU A 89 -4.49 -3.03 -2.94
N GLY A 90 -4.37 -2.90 -1.62
CA GLY A 90 -5.12 -3.70 -0.65
C GLY A 90 -6.64 -3.59 -0.83
N HIS A 91 -7.16 -2.38 -1.03
CA HIS A 91 -8.58 -2.15 -1.31
C HIS A 91 -9.05 -2.82 -2.62
N LEU A 92 -8.30 -2.66 -3.71
CA LEU A 92 -8.64 -3.25 -5.01
C LEU A 92 -8.56 -4.78 -4.96
N TRP A 93 -7.57 -5.30 -4.26
CA TRP A 93 -7.37 -6.74 -4.09
C TRP A 93 -8.50 -7.40 -3.31
N CYS A 94 -8.92 -6.77 -2.22
CA CYS A 94 -10.00 -7.25 -1.36
C CYS A 94 -11.39 -6.88 -1.90
N SER A 95 -11.48 -6.31 -3.11
CA SER A 95 -12.75 -6.10 -3.78
C SER A 95 -13.35 -7.42 -4.28
N GLU A 96 -14.66 -7.40 -4.54
CA GLU A 96 -15.38 -8.56 -5.10
C GLU A 96 -15.05 -8.81 -6.58
N HIS A 97 -14.22 -7.97 -7.20
CA HIS A 97 -13.90 -8.05 -8.62
C HIS A 97 -12.67 -8.94 -8.88
N SER A 98 -12.91 -10.19 -9.27
CA SER A 98 -11.85 -11.17 -9.55
C SER A 98 -10.84 -10.70 -10.59
N GLY A 99 -11.27 -9.96 -11.63
CA GLY A 99 -10.39 -9.45 -12.69
C GLY A 99 -9.33 -8.46 -12.20
N MET A 100 -9.67 -7.56 -11.26
CA MET A 100 -8.70 -6.60 -10.71
C MET A 100 -7.63 -7.32 -9.89
N ARG A 101 -8.07 -8.25 -9.04
CA ARG A 101 -7.18 -9.09 -8.24
C ARG A 101 -6.23 -9.90 -9.12
N ALA A 102 -6.74 -10.56 -10.16
CA ALA A 102 -5.91 -11.32 -11.10
C ALA A 102 -4.89 -10.42 -11.82
N ARG A 103 -5.28 -9.19 -12.21
CA ARG A 103 -4.36 -8.23 -12.83
C ARG A 103 -3.23 -7.83 -11.89
N ILE A 104 -3.53 -7.50 -10.64
CA ILE A 104 -2.50 -7.14 -9.65
C ILE A 104 -1.56 -8.33 -9.39
N GLU A 105 -2.09 -9.54 -9.22
CA GLU A 105 -1.29 -10.75 -9.04
C GLU A 105 -0.33 -11.01 -10.21
N ASN A 106 -0.80 -10.83 -11.44
CA ASN A 106 0.03 -10.97 -12.63
C ASN A 106 1.13 -9.91 -12.71
N LEU A 107 0.82 -8.65 -12.41
CA LEU A 107 1.79 -7.56 -12.41
C LEU A 107 2.88 -7.76 -11.35
N LEU A 108 2.52 -8.20 -10.15
CA LEU A 108 3.51 -8.54 -9.11
C LEU A 108 4.45 -9.66 -9.59
N LYS A 109 3.90 -10.75 -10.15
CA LYS A 109 4.70 -11.86 -10.68
C LYS A 109 5.65 -11.42 -11.78
N LEU A 110 5.21 -10.57 -12.71
CA LEU A 110 6.07 -10.03 -13.79
C LEU A 110 7.25 -9.24 -13.25
N GLN A 111 7.09 -8.59 -12.11
CA GLN A 111 8.12 -7.80 -11.43
C GLN A 111 8.91 -8.60 -10.40
N LYS A 112 8.71 -9.93 -10.33
CA LYS A 112 9.29 -10.83 -9.33
C LYS A 112 8.98 -10.44 -7.89
N LEU A 113 7.85 -9.77 -7.70
CA LEU A 113 7.30 -9.41 -6.40
C LEU A 113 6.19 -10.38 -6.01
N SER A 114 5.84 -10.36 -4.75
CA SER A 114 4.83 -11.19 -4.13
C SER A 114 3.85 -10.35 -3.32
N LYS A 115 2.77 -10.99 -2.84
CA LYS A 115 1.81 -10.35 -1.92
C LYS A 115 2.49 -9.90 -0.63
N LYS A 116 3.55 -10.60 -0.21
CA LYS A 116 4.29 -10.32 1.03
C LYS A 116 4.98 -8.96 0.97
N ASP A 117 5.43 -8.52 -0.20
CA ASP A 117 6.07 -7.21 -0.38
C ASP A 117 5.08 -6.07 -0.14
N VAL A 118 3.85 -6.21 -0.66
CA VAL A 118 2.76 -5.24 -0.40
C VAL A 118 2.34 -5.30 1.07
N MET A 119 2.23 -6.51 1.65
CA MET A 119 1.89 -6.70 3.06
C MET A 119 2.93 -6.09 4.01
N ALA A 120 4.21 -6.17 3.69
CA ALA A 120 5.28 -5.58 4.50
C ALA A 120 5.13 -4.06 4.61
N ILE A 121 4.82 -3.37 3.50
CA ILE A 121 4.56 -1.93 3.51
C ILE A 121 3.29 -1.60 4.31
N LEU A 122 2.23 -2.40 4.16
CA LEU A 122 1.00 -2.22 4.93
C LEU A 122 1.23 -2.42 6.43
N GLN A 123 2.06 -3.38 6.82
CA GLN A 123 2.43 -3.66 8.20
C GLN A 123 3.27 -2.52 8.78
N GLU A 124 4.30 -2.04 8.06
CA GLU A 124 5.10 -0.89 8.47
C GLU A 124 4.22 0.35 8.67
N TYR A 125 3.23 0.59 7.80
CA TYR A 125 2.25 1.66 7.99
C TYR A 125 1.34 1.43 9.22
N HIS A 126 0.84 0.21 9.42
CA HIS A 126 0.00 -0.15 10.56
C HIS A 126 0.70 0.10 11.90
N ASP A 127 2.00 -0.19 11.96
CA ASP A 127 2.80 -0.11 13.19
C ASP A 127 3.23 1.34 13.50
N ASN A 128 3.40 2.17 12.46
CA ASN A 128 3.87 3.55 12.57
C ASN A 128 2.77 4.61 12.39
N ILE A 129 1.50 4.22 12.32
CA ILE A 129 0.40 5.17 12.18
C ILE A 129 0.25 5.99 13.48
N GLY A 130 0.56 7.29 13.37
CA GLY A 130 0.39 8.27 14.45
C GLY A 130 -1.08 8.67 14.67
N ASP A 131 -1.34 9.47 15.71
CA ASP A 131 -2.68 10.01 16.04
C ASP A 131 -3.02 11.30 15.27
N LEU A 132 -2.55 11.46 14.03
CA LEU A 132 -2.69 12.72 13.27
C LEU A 132 -4.16 13.17 13.12
N ASP A 133 -5.09 12.22 13.01
CA ASP A 133 -6.53 12.45 12.87
C ASP A 133 -7.33 12.06 14.14
N GLY A 134 -6.63 11.80 15.26
CA GLY A 134 -7.21 11.37 16.53
C GLY A 134 -7.34 9.85 16.70
N PRO A 135 -7.52 9.38 17.95
CA PRO A 135 -7.42 7.96 18.30
C PRO A 135 -8.46 7.08 17.60
N ASP A 136 -9.69 7.58 17.43
CA ASP A 136 -10.77 6.81 16.79
C ASP A 136 -10.52 6.59 15.29
N GLU A 137 -9.87 7.52 14.61
CA GLU A 137 -9.56 7.41 13.17
C GLU A 137 -8.36 6.51 12.90
N LYS A 138 -7.37 6.58 13.81
CA LYS A 138 -6.26 5.65 13.86
C LYS A 138 -6.76 4.20 14.01
N GLU A 139 -7.61 3.92 15.00
CA GLU A 139 -8.14 2.58 15.25
C GLU A 139 -8.90 2.04 14.03
N ARG A 140 -9.78 2.87 13.44
CA ARG A 140 -10.50 2.49 12.20
C ARG A 140 -9.57 2.18 11.04
N THR A 141 -8.47 2.91 10.91
CA THR A 141 -7.50 2.69 9.84
C THR A 141 -6.70 1.42 10.12
N GLN A 142 -6.19 1.23 11.33
CA GLN A 142 -5.48 0.01 11.74
C GLN A 142 -6.34 -1.24 11.51
N GLU A 143 -7.61 -1.23 11.92
CA GLU A 143 -8.53 -2.34 11.65
C GLU A 143 -8.69 -2.64 10.15
N LYS A 144 -8.78 -1.62 9.30
CA LYS A 144 -8.90 -1.80 7.84
C LYS A 144 -7.62 -2.42 7.27
N ILE A 145 -6.46 -1.92 7.68
CA ILE A 145 -5.17 -2.45 7.22
C ILE A 145 -4.99 -3.89 7.69
N HIS A 146 -5.33 -4.18 8.94
CA HIS A 146 -5.31 -5.53 9.49
C HIS A 146 -6.21 -6.49 8.70
N LYS A 147 -7.41 -6.05 8.30
CA LYS A 147 -8.31 -6.83 7.42
C LYS A 147 -7.67 -7.11 6.05
N PHE A 148 -6.94 -6.17 5.47
CA PHE A 148 -6.22 -6.40 4.21
C PHE A 148 -5.10 -7.43 4.38
N ILE A 149 -4.27 -7.27 5.42
CA ILE A 149 -3.16 -8.19 5.71
C ILE A 149 -3.69 -9.61 5.92
N SER A 150 -4.76 -9.78 6.71
CA SER A 150 -5.41 -11.08 6.93
C SER A 150 -6.03 -11.67 5.66
N SER A 151 -6.58 -10.83 4.78
CA SER A 151 -7.15 -11.30 3.50
C SER A 151 -6.07 -11.68 2.47
N LEU A 152 -4.92 -11.02 2.52
CA LEU A 152 -3.78 -11.27 1.65
C LEU A 152 -2.99 -12.50 2.08
N SER A 153 -2.93 -12.79 3.39
CA SER A 153 -2.30 -14.01 3.93
C SER A 153 -3.15 -15.26 3.73
N GLY A 154 -4.48 -15.15 3.75
CA GLY A 154 -5.42 -16.28 3.76
C GLY A 154 -5.76 -16.95 2.43
N LYS A 155 -5.00 -16.74 1.34
CA LYS A 155 -5.34 -17.29 0.00
C LYS A 155 -4.24 -18.10 -0.69
N ASP A 156 -3.26 -18.60 0.06
CA ASP A 156 -2.26 -19.55 -0.46
C ASP A 156 -2.63 -21.02 -0.14
N GLY A 157 -3.90 -21.30 0.17
CA GLY A 157 -4.38 -22.62 0.52
C GLY A 157 -5.80 -22.89 0.01
N GLU A 158 -5.94 -23.10 -1.29
CA GLU A 158 -6.97 -23.99 -1.84
C GLU A 158 -6.43 -24.57 -3.15
N GLN A 159 -6.55 -25.90 -3.24
CA GLN A 159 -5.91 -26.80 -4.22
C GLN A 159 -6.38 -26.57 -5.65
#